data_AF-A0A936N452-F1
#
_entry.id   AF-A0A936N452-F1
#
_cell.length_a   1.000
_cell.length_b   1.000
_cell.length_c   1.000
_cell.angle_alpha   90.00
_cell.angle_beta   90.00
_cell.angle_gamma   90.00
#
_symmetry.space_group_name_H-M   'P 1'
#
loop_
_entity.id
_entity.type
_entity.pdbx_description
1 polymer ?
#
loop_
_entity_poly.entity_id
_entity_poly.type
_entity_poly.pdbx_seq_one_letter_code
_entity_poly.pdbx_strand_id
1 'polypeptide(L)'
;MKKGIFILSSLLALTLLFTYACKKKKDEAIKPEYKADTGTGGNPDPNNVTTTGTTTFNPIPTENSSFYAGGAGWSNPSCITTSSLYLKANNGSTEVTVTFAFPPSIGTNTYLVASNVGAQSCVFTVLNAPGQPENIMWYGRSGSLQVTNTGTTVSASIIGSVRCEQSNFKFPSVTVAGILGCN
;
A
#
# COMPACT_ATOMS: atom_id res chain seq x y z
N MET A 1 -31.04 -61.79 -32.94
CA MET A 1 -31.33 -60.44 -33.48
C MET A 1 -31.65 -59.37 -32.42
N LYS A 2 -31.78 -59.65 -31.11
CA LYS A 2 -32.16 -58.63 -30.10
C LYS A 2 -31.02 -57.82 -29.47
N LYS A 3 -29.75 -58.25 -29.60
CA LYS A 3 -28.58 -57.57 -28.98
C LYS A 3 -28.10 -56.33 -29.76
N GLY A 4 -28.32 -56.27 -31.07
CA GLY A 4 -27.89 -55.14 -31.91
C GLY A 4 -28.71 -53.87 -31.69
N ILE A 5 -30.01 -54.01 -31.38
CA ILE A 5 -30.91 -52.86 -31.18
C ILE A 5 -30.55 -52.06 -29.93
N PHE A 6 -30.14 -52.73 -28.85
CA PHE A 6 -29.72 -52.07 -27.60
C PHE A 6 -28.41 -51.30 -27.74
N ILE A 7 -27.47 -51.81 -28.54
CA ILE A 7 -26.19 -51.13 -28.79
C ILE A 7 -26.42 -49.88 -29.65
N LEU A 8 -27.30 -49.97 -30.64
CA LEU A 8 -27.62 -48.84 -31.51
C LEU A 8 -28.35 -47.71 -30.74
N SER A 9 -29.28 -48.05 -29.84
CA SER A 9 -29.98 -47.05 -29.02
C SER A 9 -29.07 -46.37 -28.00
N SER A 10 -28.11 -47.11 -27.43
CA SER A 10 -27.09 -46.57 -26.52
C SER A 10 -26.16 -45.58 -27.23
N LEU A 11 -25.72 -45.90 -28.44
CA LEU A 11 -24.81 -45.04 -29.20
C LEU A 11 -25.49 -43.73 -29.63
N LEU A 12 -26.77 -43.81 -30.00
CA LEU A 12 -27.57 -42.65 -30.40
C LEU A 12 -27.86 -41.70 -29.23
N ALA A 13 -28.15 -42.25 -28.04
CA ALA A 13 -28.35 -41.45 -26.84
C ALA A 13 -27.06 -40.70 -26.42
N LEU A 14 -25.90 -41.35 -26.56
CA LEU A 14 -24.62 -40.75 -26.20
C LEU A 14 -24.22 -39.61 -27.16
N THR A 15 -24.48 -39.76 -28.47
CA THR A 15 -24.20 -38.70 -29.46
C THR A 15 -25.11 -37.48 -29.29
N LEU A 16 -26.38 -37.68 -28.91
CA LEU A 16 -27.29 -36.58 -28.57
C LEU A 16 -26.83 -35.81 -27.32
N LEU A 17 -26.31 -36.51 -26.31
CA LEU A 17 -25.82 -35.86 -25.09
C LEU A 17 -24.57 -34.99 -25.36
N PHE A 18 -23.63 -35.48 -26.17
CA PHE A 18 -22.44 -34.71 -26.53
C PHE A 18 -22.75 -33.48 -27.38
N THR A 19 -23.72 -33.56 -28.29
CA THR A 19 -24.11 -32.41 -29.13
C THR A 19 -24.89 -31.34 -28.37
N TYR A 20 -25.63 -31.69 -27.32
CA TYR A 20 -26.31 -30.72 -26.45
C TYR A 20 -25.36 -30.10 -25.40
N ALA A 21 -24.44 -30.88 -24.82
CA ALA A 21 -23.49 -30.38 -23.82
C ALA A 21 -22.41 -29.43 -24.39
N CYS A 22 -22.08 -29.56 -25.69
CA CYS A 22 -21.13 -28.68 -26.38
C CYS A 22 -21.77 -27.42 -27.00
N LYS A 23 -23.02 -27.09 -26.69
CA LYS A 23 -23.52 -25.75 -26.99
C LYS A 23 -22.95 -24.79 -25.95
N LYS A 24 -21.82 -24.14 -26.29
CA LYS A 24 -21.34 -22.98 -25.54
C LYS A 24 -22.52 -22.02 -25.38
N LYS A 25 -22.87 -21.70 -24.13
CA LYS A 25 -23.73 -20.54 -23.86
C LYS A 25 -23.04 -19.34 -24.50
N LYS A 26 -23.79 -18.56 -25.27
CA LYS A 26 -23.32 -17.23 -25.66
C LYS A 26 -23.14 -16.45 -24.37
N ASP A 27 -21.90 -16.16 -24.01
CA ASP A 27 -21.60 -15.16 -23.00
C ASP A 27 -22.05 -13.81 -23.58
N GLU A 28 -23.29 -13.44 -23.30
CA GLU A 28 -23.70 -12.04 -23.35
C GLU A 28 -23.12 -11.36 -22.11
N ALA A 29 -21.80 -11.25 -22.07
CA ALA A 29 -21.20 -10.17 -21.30
C ALA A 29 -21.82 -8.88 -21.84
N ILE A 30 -22.46 -8.11 -20.97
CA ILE A 30 -22.87 -6.73 -21.27
C ILE A 30 -21.57 -5.99 -21.62
N LYS A 31 -21.25 -5.94 -22.90
CA LYS A 31 -20.31 -4.96 -23.42
C LYS A 31 -21.07 -3.64 -23.38
N PRO A 32 -20.53 -2.56 -22.79
CA PRO A 32 -21.06 -1.23 -23.03
C PRO A 32 -20.84 -0.95 -24.52
N GLU A 33 -21.85 -1.21 -25.33
CA GLU A 33 -21.86 -0.78 -26.72
C GLU A 33 -22.10 0.72 -26.73
N TYR A 34 -21.00 1.49 -26.73
CA TYR A 34 -21.07 2.81 -27.34
C TYR A 34 -21.25 2.56 -28.82
N LYS A 35 -22.49 2.70 -29.30
CA LYS A 35 -22.84 2.66 -30.71
C LYS A 35 -21.92 3.65 -31.47
N ALA A 36 -20.94 3.10 -32.15
CA ALA A 36 -20.30 3.79 -33.26
C ALA A 36 -21.22 3.56 -34.47
N ASP A 37 -22.19 4.45 -34.66
CA ASP A 37 -22.72 4.83 -35.98
C ASP A 37 -23.76 5.96 -35.85
N THR A 38 -23.36 7.14 -36.35
CA THR A 38 -24.19 8.19 -36.97
C THR A 38 -25.40 8.80 -36.22
N GLY A 39 -25.31 8.99 -34.90
CA GLY A 39 -26.26 9.84 -34.19
C GLY A 39 -25.60 10.61 -33.06
N THR A 40 -25.83 11.92 -33.00
CA THR A 40 -25.51 12.76 -31.85
C THR A 40 -26.14 12.17 -30.59
N GLY A 41 -25.39 11.34 -29.86
CA GLY A 41 -25.72 10.87 -28.53
C GLY A 41 -25.59 12.04 -27.55
N GLY A 42 -26.45 13.04 -27.72
CA GLY A 42 -26.62 14.12 -26.77
C GLY A 42 -27.15 13.54 -25.46
N ASN A 43 -26.62 14.04 -24.36
CA ASN A 43 -27.07 13.73 -23.01
C ASN A 43 -28.62 13.80 -22.96
N PRO A 44 -29.34 12.73 -22.56
CA PRO A 44 -30.80 12.73 -22.46
C PRO A 44 -31.33 13.78 -21.46
N ASP A 45 -30.47 14.30 -20.59
CA ASP A 45 -30.74 15.47 -19.76
C ASP A 45 -29.89 16.69 -20.21
N PRO A 46 -30.34 17.50 -21.18
CA PRO A 46 -29.58 18.67 -21.66
C PRO A 46 -29.37 19.76 -20.59
N ASN A 47 -30.12 19.71 -19.48
CA ASN A 47 -29.95 20.61 -18.33
C ASN A 47 -29.15 19.99 -17.17
N ASN A 48 -28.84 18.69 -17.24
CA ASN A 48 -27.94 18.07 -16.29
C ASN A 48 -26.54 18.19 -16.89
N VAL A 49 -25.91 19.35 -16.69
CA VAL A 49 -24.50 19.53 -16.99
C VAL A 49 -23.79 18.38 -16.31
N THR A 50 -23.29 17.41 -17.07
CA THR A 50 -22.29 16.47 -16.56
C THR A 50 -21.15 17.36 -16.15
N THR A 51 -21.14 17.68 -14.86
CA THR A 51 -20.00 18.30 -14.23
C THR A 51 -18.96 17.21 -14.39
N THR A 52 -18.02 17.41 -15.30
CA THR A 52 -16.80 16.61 -15.31
C THR A 52 -16.16 16.95 -13.98
N GLY A 53 -16.55 16.20 -12.95
CA GLY A 53 -15.91 16.27 -11.67
C GLY A 53 -14.45 16.09 -12.01
N THR A 54 -13.65 17.11 -11.73
CA THR A 54 -12.24 16.93 -11.55
C THR A 54 -12.14 15.91 -10.43
N THR A 55 -12.14 14.63 -10.81
CA THR A 55 -11.61 13.59 -9.96
C THR A 55 -10.17 14.03 -9.82
N THR A 56 -9.86 14.63 -8.69
CA THR A 56 -8.49 14.80 -8.26
C THR A 56 -7.90 13.42 -8.39
N PHE A 57 -7.06 13.25 -9.42
CA PHE A 57 -6.30 12.03 -9.62
C PHE A 57 -5.33 11.99 -8.44
N ASN A 58 -5.82 11.50 -7.31
CA ASN A 58 -4.97 11.18 -6.19
C ASN A 58 -4.28 9.90 -6.64
N PRO A 59 -3.00 9.95 -7.05
CA PRO A 59 -2.37 8.78 -7.62
C PRO A 59 -2.42 7.73 -6.51
N ILE A 60 -3.09 6.62 -6.76
CA ILE A 60 -3.14 5.53 -5.78
C ILE A 60 -1.76 4.86 -5.87
N PRO A 61 -1.07 4.65 -4.76
CA PRO A 61 0.15 3.84 -4.75
C PRO A 61 -0.10 2.50 -5.46
N THR A 62 0.61 2.21 -6.54
CA THR A 62 0.44 0.94 -7.29
C THR A 62 1.57 -0.05 -7.07
N GLU A 63 2.73 0.40 -6.60
CA GLU A 63 3.94 -0.43 -6.50
C GLU A 63 4.64 -0.27 -5.15
N ASN A 64 5.30 -1.34 -4.71
CA ASN A 64 6.15 -1.30 -3.52
C ASN A 64 7.35 -0.38 -3.79
N SER A 65 7.79 0.36 -2.77
CA SER A 65 9.05 1.11 -2.86
C SER A 65 9.92 0.88 -1.62
N SER A 66 11.19 1.25 -1.74
CA SER A 66 12.13 1.18 -0.64
C SER A 66 13.11 2.34 -0.70
N PHE A 67 13.51 2.84 0.47
CA PHE A 67 14.53 3.88 0.55
C PHE A 67 15.35 3.76 1.83
N TYR A 68 16.50 4.44 1.83
CA TYR A 68 17.37 4.56 2.99
C TYR A 68 17.16 5.92 3.66
N ALA A 69 16.73 5.90 4.91
CA ALA A 69 16.54 7.08 5.74
C ALA A 69 17.83 7.41 6.51
N GLY A 70 18.13 8.71 6.57
CA GLY A 70 19.39 9.20 7.16
C GLY A 70 20.58 9.15 6.21
N GLY A 71 21.61 9.93 6.55
CA GLY A 71 22.77 10.16 5.70
C GLY A 71 22.76 11.54 5.04
N ALA A 72 23.51 11.70 3.95
CA ALA A 72 23.60 12.98 3.23
C ALA A 72 22.24 13.43 2.68
N GLY A 73 21.91 14.71 2.83
CA GLY A 73 20.64 15.29 2.39
C GLY A 73 19.49 15.18 3.41
N TRP A 74 19.70 14.47 4.53
CA TRP A 74 18.72 14.41 5.60
C TRP A 74 18.97 15.50 6.65
N SER A 75 17.91 16.20 7.04
CA SER A 75 17.90 17.19 8.14
C SER A 75 17.13 16.63 9.33
N ASN A 76 17.57 16.91 10.56
CA ASN A 76 16.93 16.40 11.78
C ASN A 76 16.41 17.54 12.67
N PRO A 77 15.30 18.19 12.30
CA PRO A 77 14.87 19.46 12.92
C PRO A 77 14.28 19.32 14.33
N SER A 78 13.97 18.11 14.78
CA SER A 78 13.32 17.84 16.08
C SER A 78 14.26 17.29 17.15
N CYS A 79 15.55 17.43 16.91
CA CYS A 79 16.61 17.00 17.81
C CYS A 79 16.73 17.90 19.05
N ILE A 80 15.71 17.93 19.90
CA ILE A 80 15.83 18.48 21.24
C ILE A 80 16.49 17.40 22.09
N THR A 81 17.67 17.74 22.63
CA THR A 81 18.56 16.82 23.33
C THR A 81 17.86 16.13 24.51
N THR A 82 18.18 14.84 24.71
CA THR A 82 17.85 13.96 25.86
C THR A 82 16.40 13.62 26.19
N SER A 83 15.44 14.50 25.89
CA SER A 83 14.05 14.38 26.34
C SER A 83 13.03 14.31 25.21
N SER A 84 13.48 14.12 23.96
CA SER A 84 12.56 14.09 22.83
C SER A 84 11.70 12.82 22.83
N LEU A 85 10.40 13.03 22.69
CA LEU A 85 9.42 11.96 22.41
C LEU A 85 9.39 11.58 20.94
N TYR A 86 10.08 12.34 20.08
CA TYR A 86 10.07 12.11 18.64
C TYR A 86 11.43 12.34 18.01
N LEU A 87 11.76 11.50 17.02
CA LEU A 87 12.89 11.70 16.12
C LEU A 87 12.32 11.91 14.73
N LYS A 88 12.61 13.06 14.14
CA LYS A 88 12.17 13.42 12.79
C LYS A 88 13.37 13.68 11.91
N ALA A 89 13.37 13.07 10.73
CA ALA A 89 14.35 13.31 9.68
C ALA A 89 13.62 13.65 8.38
N ASN A 90 14.11 14.66 7.65
CA ASN A 90 13.52 15.11 6.39
C ASN A 90 14.56 15.14 5.27
N ASN A 91 14.19 14.71 4.07
CA ASN A 91 14.96 14.90 2.84
C ASN A 91 14.03 15.37 1.71
N GLY A 92 14.13 16.64 1.34
CA GLY A 92 13.16 17.28 0.44
C GLY A 92 11.76 17.27 1.04
N SER A 93 10.80 16.67 0.33
CA SER A 93 9.41 16.49 0.78
C SER A 93 9.20 15.22 1.61
N THR A 94 10.15 14.27 1.61
CA THR A 94 10.07 13.03 2.40
C THR A 94 10.39 13.32 3.85
N GLU A 95 9.53 12.83 4.74
CA GLU A 95 9.69 12.96 6.19
C GLU A 95 9.52 11.60 6.86
N VAL A 96 10.44 11.26 7.75
CA VAL A 96 10.39 10.07 8.59
C VAL A 96 10.28 10.51 10.04
N THR A 97 9.28 9.99 10.74
CA THR A 97 9.07 10.29 12.16
C THR A 97 9.00 9.00 12.98
N VAL A 98 9.75 8.98 14.08
CA VAL A 98 9.66 7.97 15.13
C VAL A 98 9.08 8.64 16.36
N THR A 99 8.11 8.00 17.01
CA THR A 99 7.48 8.50 18.24
C THR A 99 7.56 7.47 19.34
N PHE A 100 7.95 7.91 20.53
CA PHE A 100 8.10 7.10 21.74
C PHE A 100 7.05 7.48 22.78
N ALA A 101 6.71 6.55 23.68
CA ALA A 101 5.80 6.82 24.79
C ALA A 101 6.45 7.71 25.86
N PHE A 102 7.76 7.52 26.04
CA PHE A 102 8.60 8.26 26.98
C PHE A 102 9.94 8.54 26.30
N PRO A 103 10.71 9.55 26.75
CA PRO A 103 12.04 9.77 26.23
C PRO A 103 12.88 8.49 26.41
N PRO A 104 13.64 8.05 25.38
CA PRO A 104 14.46 6.87 25.51
C PRO A 104 15.45 6.98 26.67
N SER A 105 15.56 5.93 27.50
CA SER A 105 16.55 5.91 28.59
C SER A 105 17.98 5.99 28.05
N ILE A 106 18.90 6.55 28.84
CA ILE A 106 20.34 6.57 28.53
C ILE A 106 20.84 5.14 28.31
N GLY A 107 21.66 4.95 27.29
CA GLY A 107 22.13 3.66 26.81
C GLY A 107 21.52 3.26 25.47
N THR A 108 21.72 2.00 25.10
CA THR A 108 21.22 1.42 23.85
C THR A 108 20.05 0.49 24.15
N ASN A 109 18.88 0.80 23.60
CA ASN A 109 17.64 0.07 23.83
C ASN A 109 16.98 -0.30 22.49
N THR A 110 16.30 -1.44 22.44
CA THR A 110 15.56 -1.87 21.25
C THR A 110 14.08 -1.55 21.39
N TYR A 111 13.52 -0.92 20.36
CA TYR A 111 12.09 -0.60 20.27
C TYR A 111 11.48 -1.34 19.08
N LEU A 112 10.35 -2.00 19.31
CA LEU A 112 9.55 -2.61 18.25
C LEU A 112 8.69 -1.55 17.57
N VAL A 113 8.57 -1.61 16.24
CA VAL A 113 7.62 -0.76 15.52
C VAL A 113 6.22 -1.34 15.70
N ALA A 114 5.32 -0.52 16.25
CA ALA A 114 3.94 -0.90 16.55
C ALA A 114 2.96 0.21 16.16
N SER A 115 1.67 -0.11 16.17
CA SER A 115 0.60 0.86 15.92
C SER A 115 0.41 1.88 17.06
N ASN A 116 0.87 1.55 18.27
CA ASN A 116 0.78 2.39 19.45
C ASN A 116 2.14 2.45 20.15
N VAL A 117 2.43 3.59 20.76
CA VAL A 117 3.63 3.78 21.58
C VAL A 117 3.53 3.00 22.89
N GLY A 118 4.67 2.55 23.40
CA GLY A 118 4.77 1.81 24.66
C GLY A 118 6.20 1.82 25.21
N ALA A 119 6.45 1.10 26.31
CA ALA A 119 7.76 1.14 26.98
C ALA A 119 8.92 0.61 26.12
N GLN A 120 8.66 -0.38 25.25
CA GLN A 120 9.63 -0.92 24.28
C GLN A 120 9.03 -0.95 22.86
N SER A 121 8.06 -0.07 22.60
CA SER A 121 7.46 0.07 21.28
C SER A 121 7.36 1.53 20.87
N CYS A 122 7.54 1.76 19.58
CA CYS A 122 7.50 3.08 18.97
C CYS A 122 6.54 3.07 17.79
N VAL A 123 6.00 4.24 17.47
CA VAL A 123 5.26 4.46 16.22
C VAL A 123 6.25 5.00 15.20
N PHE A 124 6.23 4.44 13.99
CA PHE A 124 7.07 4.86 12.88
C PHE A 124 6.18 5.33 11.75
N THR A 125 6.42 6.52 11.19
CA THR A 125 5.67 7.03 10.05
C THR A 125 6.59 7.59 8.98
N VAL A 126 6.10 7.55 7.74
CA VAL A 126 6.75 8.17 6.59
C VAL A 126 5.73 8.99 5.82
N LEU A 127 6.00 10.27 5.65
CA LEU A 127 5.26 11.14 4.74
C LEU A 127 6.04 11.26 3.42
N ASN A 128 5.34 11.21 2.29
CA ASN A 128 5.91 11.39 0.95
C ASN A 128 7.09 10.45 0.67
N ALA A 129 6.88 9.15 0.86
CA ALA A 129 7.89 8.15 0.56
C ALA A 129 8.37 8.25 -0.91
N PRO A 130 9.67 8.12 -1.20
CA PRO A 130 10.16 8.14 -2.58
C PRO A 130 9.53 7.04 -3.44
N GLY A 131 9.23 7.39 -4.68
CA GLY A 131 8.50 6.50 -5.61
C GLY A 131 7.03 6.30 -5.23
N GLN A 132 6.51 7.08 -4.29
CA GLN A 132 5.09 7.10 -3.94
C GLN A 132 4.46 8.48 -4.23
N PRO A 133 3.13 8.52 -4.39
CA PRO A 133 2.36 9.76 -4.47
C PRO A 133 2.65 10.72 -3.31
N GLU A 134 2.61 12.02 -3.60
CA GLU A 134 2.75 13.06 -2.60
C GLU A 134 1.52 13.14 -1.68
N ASN A 135 1.74 13.73 -0.50
CA ASN A 135 0.80 13.90 0.60
C ASN A 135 0.21 12.60 1.17
N ILE A 136 0.93 11.47 1.01
CA ILE A 136 0.54 10.17 1.57
C ILE A 136 1.38 9.83 2.80
N MET A 137 0.67 9.50 3.88
CA MET A 137 1.25 8.99 5.13
C MET A 137 1.26 7.45 5.14
N TRP A 138 2.43 6.91 5.45
CA TRP A 138 2.70 5.49 5.61
C TRP A 138 2.99 5.21 7.07
N TYR A 139 2.43 4.12 7.59
CA TYR A 139 2.52 3.72 8.99
C TYR A 139 3.32 2.42 9.10
N GLY A 140 4.36 2.43 9.92
CA GLY A 140 5.15 1.24 10.24
C GLY A 140 4.28 0.16 10.86
N ARG A 141 4.32 -1.04 10.29
CA ARG A 141 3.57 -2.20 10.76
C ARG A 141 4.46 -3.26 11.40
N SER A 142 5.73 -3.30 11.00
CA SER A 142 6.70 -4.26 11.50
C SER A 142 8.12 -3.73 11.33
N GLY A 143 9.01 -4.14 12.21
CA GLY A 143 10.41 -3.74 12.22
C GLY A 143 10.87 -3.46 13.64
N SER A 144 12.15 -3.14 13.79
CA SER A 144 12.72 -2.77 15.08
C SER A 144 13.78 -1.70 14.92
N LEU A 145 13.91 -0.85 15.93
CA LEU A 145 14.89 0.22 16.01
C LEU A 145 15.82 -0.05 17.19
N GLN A 146 17.12 0.10 16.99
CA GLN A 146 18.08 0.24 18.07
C GLN A 146 18.29 1.73 18.34
N VAL A 147 17.82 2.20 19.49
CA VAL A 147 17.91 3.60 19.91
C VAL A 147 19.02 3.75 20.92
N THR A 148 19.99 4.61 20.60
CA THR A 148 21.10 4.96 21.48
C THR A 148 20.91 6.40 21.97
N ASN A 149 20.77 6.56 23.28
CA ASN A 149 20.77 7.85 23.95
C ASN A 149 22.03 7.99 24.80
N THR A 150 22.87 8.98 24.50
CA THR A 150 24.13 9.23 25.23
C THR A 150 23.97 10.19 26.41
N GLY A 151 22.78 10.75 26.61
CA GLY A 151 22.56 11.86 27.54
C GLY A 151 22.92 13.23 26.93
N THR A 152 23.35 13.29 25.68
CA THR A 152 23.48 14.54 24.91
C THR A 152 22.90 14.40 23.50
N THR A 153 23.01 13.22 22.91
CA THR A 153 22.49 12.88 21.59
C THR A 153 21.56 11.67 21.66
N VAL A 154 20.61 11.61 20.73
CA VAL A 154 19.74 10.44 20.52
C VAL A 154 19.81 10.07 19.04
N SER A 155 20.06 8.78 18.78
CA SER A 155 20.01 8.19 17.45
C SER A 155 19.22 6.89 17.46
N ALA A 156 18.57 6.56 16.35
CA ALA A 156 17.77 5.38 16.12
C ALA A 156 18.25 4.71 14.81
N SER A 157 18.88 3.55 14.94
CA SER A 157 19.26 2.69 13.82
C SER A 157 18.17 1.68 13.54
N ILE A 158 17.67 1.62 12.30
CA ILE A 158 16.72 0.61 11.86
C ILE A 158 17.45 -0.73 11.75
N ILE A 159 16.99 -1.73 12.50
CA ILE A 159 17.53 -3.09 12.44
C ILE A 159 16.90 -3.81 11.24
N GLY A 160 17.68 -4.01 10.18
CA GLY A 160 17.20 -4.57 8.92
C GLY A 160 16.35 -3.56 8.16
N SER A 161 15.03 -3.64 8.31
CA SER A 161 14.09 -2.68 7.72
C SER A 161 12.77 -2.56 8.49
N VAL A 162 12.11 -1.43 8.32
CA VAL A 162 10.72 -1.19 8.74
C VAL A 162 9.83 -1.27 7.52
N ARG A 163 8.79 -2.11 7.60
CA ARG A 163 7.75 -2.19 6.56
C ARG A 163 6.58 -1.30 6.95
N CYS A 164 6.27 -0.35 6.08
CA CYS A 164 5.20 0.61 6.24
C CYS A 164 4.07 0.34 5.25
N GLU A 165 2.84 0.56 5.71
CA GLU A 165 1.60 0.37 4.95
C GLU A 165 0.71 1.61 5.11
N GLN A 166 -0.29 1.77 4.27
CA GLN A 166 -1.32 2.78 4.51
C GLN A 166 -2.24 2.36 5.66
N SER A 167 -3.02 3.31 6.20
CA SER A 167 -3.94 3.02 7.30
C SER A 167 -4.90 1.87 6.97
N ASN A 168 -5.42 1.85 5.74
CA ASN A 168 -6.53 0.97 5.35
C ASN A 168 -6.11 -0.12 4.34
N PHE A 169 -4.87 -0.11 3.85
CA PHE A 169 -4.41 -0.99 2.78
C PHE A 169 -3.06 -1.61 3.11
N LYS A 170 -2.95 -2.92 2.90
CA LYS A 170 -1.71 -3.69 3.11
C LYS A 170 -0.71 -3.56 1.96
N PHE A 171 -1.18 -3.17 0.78
CA PHE A 171 -0.40 -3.01 -0.42
C PHE A 171 -0.76 -1.72 -1.17
N PRO A 172 0.21 -1.14 -1.89
CA PRO A 172 1.63 -1.49 -1.84
C PRO A 172 2.25 -1.14 -0.47
N SER A 173 3.51 -1.50 -0.25
CA SER A 173 4.23 -1.24 0.99
C SER A 173 5.54 -0.50 0.73
N VAL A 174 5.92 0.32 1.70
CA VAL A 174 7.18 1.08 1.69
C VAL A 174 8.13 0.44 2.70
N THR A 175 9.32 0.07 2.25
CA THR A 175 10.35 -0.50 3.13
C THR A 175 11.43 0.53 3.41
N VAL A 176 11.72 0.78 4.69
CA VAL A 176 12.69 1.78 5.13
C VAL A 176 13.84 1.12 5.86
N ALA A 177 15.07 1.46 5.51
CA ALA A 177 16.27 1.10 6.27
C ALA A 177 17.05 2.36 6.63
N GLY A 178 18.01 2.27 7.54
CA GLY A 178 18.96 3.35 7.82
C GLY A 178 18.93 3.90 9.24
N ILE A 179 19.43 5.12 9.43
CA ILE A 179 19.74 5.67 10.75
C ILE A 179 19.19 7.09 10.87
N LEU A 180 18.30 7.30 11.82
CA LEU A 180 17.76 8.61 12.17
C LEU A 180 18.51 9.11 13.39
N GLY A 181 18.95 10.36 13.45
CA GLY A 181 19.65 10.80 14.65
C GLY A 181 20.17 12.22 14.60
N CYS A 182 20.44 12.71 15.81
CA CYS A 182 21.04 14.00 16.05
C CYS A 182 22.55 13.80 16.17
N ASN A 183 23.33 14.38 15.24
CA ASN A 183 24.78 14.55 15.43
C ASN A 183 25.04 15.90 16.07
#